data_AF-A0A7W1JFZ7-F1
#
_entry.id   AF-A0A7W1JFZ7-F1
#
_cell.length_a   1.000
_cell.length_b   1.000
_cell.length_c   1.000
_cell.angle_alpha   90.00
_cell.angle_beta   90.00
_cell.angle_gamma   90.00
#
_symmetry.space_group_name_H-M   'P 1'
#
loop_
_entity.id
_entity.type
_entity.pdbx_description
1 polymer ?
#
loop_
_entity_poly.entity_id
_entity_poly.type
_entity_poly.pdbx_seq_one_letter_code
_entity_poly.pdbx_strand_id
1 'polypeptide(L)'
;MVSLRRITLASLTFTLLVFAATPTVNADELIVNGGFETGTFAGWNRVVRPMSTATNFFIDNNVGGTPVSGGPTVGPRSGSFYAVSDQSGPGTVSLLQTFVVPAASTSVILSFDMFVNNFAGAPIINPIGLDHTSGPNQHGRVDILTASAGAFDTGAGVLANYYLGADLGPNPHPYIHYTFDITSLVGAGGTFQLRFAETDNQLFFNLGVDNVSINTTAIPEPATMILLGTGLAAIAARVRRRRQARCTGEA
;
A
#
# COMPACT_ATOMS: atom_id res chain seq x y z
N MET A 1 -68.46 46.25 -23.21
CA MET A 1 -67.48 45.51 -24.04
C MET A 1 -66.26 45.23 -23.17
N VAL A 2 -66.11 43.97 -22.75
CA VAL A 2 -65.09 43.52 -21.79
C VAL A 2 -63.78 43.24 -22.55
N SER A 3 -62.68 43.86 -22.12
CA SER A 3 -61.33 43.61 -22.65
C SER A 3 -60.73 42.38 -21.98
N LEU A 4 -60.54 41.31 -22.75
CA LEU A 4 -59.96 40.05 -22.29
C LEU A 4 -58.42 40.12 -22.42
N ARG A 5 -57.72 40.31 -21.30
CA ARG A 5 -56.25 40.16 -21.25
C ARG A 5 -55.90 38.66 -21.30
N ARG A 6 -55.23 38.25 -22.37
CA ARG A 6 -54.65 36.92 -22.52
C ARG A 6 -53.44 36.79 -21.56
N ILE A 7 -53.58 35.96 -20.53
CA ILE A 7 -52.46 35.51 -19.69
C ILE A 7 -51.96 34.20 -20.31
N THR A 8 -50.88 34.26 -21.07
CA THR A 8 -50.17 33.08 -21.56
C THR A 8 -49.31 32.51 -20.43
N LEU A 9 -49.77 31.42 -19.81
CA LEU A 9 -49.00 30.63 -18.86
C LEU A 9 -48.01 29.74 -19.65
N ALA A 10 -46.77 30.21 -19.82
CA ALA A 10 -45.71 29.38 -20.39
C ALA A 10 -45.21 28.40 -19.32
N SER A 11 -45.73 27.16 -19.33
CA SER A 11 -45.20 26.07 -18.51
C SER A 11 -43.92 25.54 -19.15
N LEU A 12 -42.76 25.92 -18.59
CA LEU A 12 -41.45 25.41 -19.00
C LEU A 12 -41.11 24.17 -18.17
N THR A 13 -41.55 23.00 -18.62
CA THR A 13 -41.08 21.72 -18.07
C THR A 13 -39.66 21.45 -18.58
N PHE A 14 -38.67 21.56 -17.69
CA PHE A 14 -37.28 21.23 -17.98
C PHE A 14 -37.03 19.78 -17.55
N THR A 15 -37.17 18.83 -18.47
CA THR A 15 -36.84 17.42 -18.23
C THR A 15 -35.33 17.26 -18.32
N LEU A 16 -34.65 17.23 -17.18
CA LEU A 16 -33.21 16.96 -17.09
C LEU A 16 -33.01 15.44 -17.22
N LEU A 17 -32.68 14.96 -18.42
CA LEU A 17 -32.21 13.58 -18.62
C LEU A 17 -30.79 13.49 -18.04
N VAL A 18 -30.65 12.92 -16.84
CA VAL A 18 -29.34 12.58 -16.27
C VAL A 18 -28.98 11.18 -16.76
N PHE A 19 -28.05 11.10 -17.72
CA PHE A 19 -27.35 9.84 -18.00
C PHE A 19 -26.55 9.46 -16.75
N ALA A 20 -26.97 8.41 -16.06
CA ALA A 20 -26.17 7.81 -15.00
C ALA A 20 -24.94 7.16 -15.67
N ALA A 21 -23.82 7.87 -15.70
CA ALA A 21 -22.54 7.26 -16.02
C ALA A 21 -22.28 6.19 -14.96
N THR A 22 -22.22 4.92 -15.37
CA THR A 22 -21.80 3.84 -14.49
C THR A 22 -20.34 4.11 -14.10
N PRO A 23 -20.02 4.29 -12.81
CA PRO A 23 -18.63 4.46 -12.41
C PRO A 23 -17.84 3.21 -12.81
N THR A 24 -16.78 3.38 -13.59
CA THR A 24 -15.81 2.31 -13.85
C THR A 24 -15.03 2.05 -12.57
N VAL A 25 -15.16 0.85 -12.01
CA VAL A 25 -14.32 0.39 -10.90
C VAL A 25 -12.98 -0.04 -11.49
N ASN A 26 -11.94 0.76 -11.30
CA ASN A 26 -10.56 0.35 -11.62
C ASN A 26 -9.87 -0.10 -10.33
N ALA A 27 -8.93 -1.03 -10.48
CA ALA A 27 -8.04 -1.38 -9.39
C ALA A 27 -6.92 -0.32 -9.32
N ASP A 28 -6.79 0.35 -8.18
CA ASP A 28 -5.72 1.30 -7.90
C ASP A 28 -4.58 0.59 -7.17
N GLU A 29 -3.37 0.71 -7.70
CA GLU A 29 -2.14 0.25 -7.05
C GLU A 29 -1.72 1.23 -5.97
N LEU A 30 -1.49 0.72 -4.74
CA LEU A 30 -1.12 1.53 -3.59
C LEU A 30 0.38 1.48 -3.25
N ILE A 31 1.13 0.53 -3.82
CA ILE A 31 2.57 0.39 -3.65
C ILE A 31 3.30 1.13 -4.77
N VAL A 32 4.21 2.02 -4.38
CA VAL A 32 5.14 2.66 -5.31
C VAL A 32 6.40 1.80 -5.42
N ASN A 33 6.86 1.60 -6.66
CA ASN A 33 8.12 0.91 -6.96
C ASN A 33 8.20 -0.49 -6.31
N GLY A 34 7.11 -1.26 -6.41
CA GLY A 34 7.03 -2.60 -5.82
C GLY A 34 7.90 -3.66 -6.49
N GLY A 35 8.26 -3.45 -7.76
CA GLY A 35 9.25 -4.25 -8.49
C GLY A 35 10.67 -3.66 -8.48
N PHE A 36 10.92 -2.60 -7.70
CA PHE A 36 12.27 -2.02 -7.52
C PHE A 36 12.99 -1.49 -8.79
N GLU A 37 12.29 -1.39 -9.92
CA GLU A 37 12.83 -1.05 -11.24
C GLU A 37 13.38 0.38 -11.36
N THR A 38 13.19 1.24 -10.36
CA THR A 38 13.89 2.55 -10.32
C THR A 38 15.38 2.42 -9.97
N GLY A 39 15.88 1.21 -9.69
CA GLY A 39 17.25 0.96 -9.22
C GLY A 39 17.53 1.55 -7.83
N THR A 40 16.48 1.97 -7.12
CA THR A 40 16.54 2.66 -5.83
C THR A 40 15.37 2.23 -4.95
N PHE A 41 15.43 2.52 -3.66
CA PHE A 41 14.31 2.33 -2.73
C PHE A 41 13.30 3.48 -2.77
N ALA A 42 12.98 4.02 -3.95
CA ALA A 42 11.96 5.07 -4.06
C ALA A 42 10.62 4.59 -3.46
N GLY A 43 10.02 5.36 -2.55
CA GLY A 43 8.80 4.97 -1.83
C GLY A 43 9.02 4.03 -0.63
N TRP A 44 10.21 3.44 -0.50
CA TRP A 44 10.53 2.48 0.56
C TRP A 44 11.50 3.07 1.60
N ASN A 45 11.25 2.77 2.86
CA ASN A 45 12.10 3.14 3.98
C ASN A 45 12.84 1.92 4.52
N ARG A 46 14.16 2.00 4.61
CA ARG A 46 15.00 0.96 5.22
C ARG A 46 15.40 1.41 6.61
N VAL A 47 15.16 0.56 7.60
CA VAL A 47 15.53 0.82 8.98
C VAL A 47 16.37 -0.34 9.48
N VAL A 48 17.59 -0.03 9.89
CA VAL A 48 18.53 -0.99 10.48
C VAL A 48 18.54 -0.81 11.99
N ARG A 49 18.44 -1.91 12.72
CA ARG A 49 18.45 -1.88 14.19
C ARG A 49 19.85 -1.50 14.69
N PRO A 50 19.99 -0.72 15.77
CA PRO A 50 21.29 -0.47 16.39
C PRO A 50 22.04 -1.78 16.69
N MET A 51 23.37 -1.72 16.65
CA MET A 51 24.28 -2.86 16.86
C MET A 51 24.31 -3.91 15.74
N SER A 52 23.59 -3.71 14.64
CA SER A 52 23.71 -4.57 13.45
C SER A 52 25.05 -4.39 12.75
N THR A 53 25.61 -5.47 12.20
CA THR A 53 26.91 -5.48 11.51
C THR A 53 26.75 -5.59 10.00
N ALA A 54 26.84 -4.45 9.32
CA ALA A 54 26.68 -4.32 7.86
C ALA A 54 25.39 -4.92 7.28
N THR A 55 24.37 -5.13 8.11
CA THR A 55 23.03 -5.60 7.70
C THR A 55 22.25 -4.48 7.02
N ASN A 56 21.73 -4.73 5.82
CA ASN A 56 20.80 -3.83 5.15
C ASN A 56 19.97 -4.54 4.08
N PHE A 57 18.97 -3.85 3.53
CA PHE A 57 18.40 -4.17 2.22
C PHE A 57 19.14 -3.43 1.11
N PHE A 58 19.43 -4.16 0.04
CA PHE A 58 20.10 -3.70 -1.16
C PHE A 58 19.18 -3.84 -2.37
N ILE A 59 19.27 -2.88 -3.30
CA ILE A 59 18.77 -3.10 -4.65
C ILE A 59 19.88 -3.82 -5.38
N ASP A 60 19.57 -5.00 -5.90
CA ASP A 60 20.53 -5.84 -6.61
C ASP A 60 19.96 -6.23 -7.97
N ASN A 61 20.84 -6.56 -8.89
CA ASN A 61 20.54 -7.02 -10.26
C ASN A 61 21.35 -8.25 -10.65
N ASN A 62 22.18 -8.77 -9.73
CA ASN A 62 23.03 -9.90 -10.00
C ASN A 62 22.28 -11.22 -9.86
N VAL A 63 22.64 -12.17 -10.72
CA VAL A 63 22.32 -13.58 -10.57
C VAL A 63 23.59 -14.30 -10.09
N GLY A 64 23.57 -14.87 -8.90
CA GLY A 64 24.67 -15.73 -8.40
C GLY A 64 25.37 -15.30 -7.11
N GLY A 65 25.21 -14.06 -6.64
CA GLY A 65 25.79 -13.60 -5.37
C GLY A 65 25.11 -12.36 -4.81
N THR A 66 24.79 -12.34 -3.51
CA THR A 66 24.27 -11.15 -2.81
C THR A 66 25.38 -10.10 -2.57
N PRO A 67 25.04 -8.82 -2.37
CA PRO A 67 26.02 -7.72 -2.46
C PRO A 67 27.11 -7.66 -1.38
N VAL A 68 26.85 -8.21 -0.20
CA VAL A 68 27.74 -8.10 0.98
C VAL A 68 28.43 -9.44 1.27
N SER A 69 27.67 -10.51 1.45
CA SER A 69 28.20 -11.83 1.80
C SER A 69 28.66 -12.63 0.58
N GLY A 70 28.18 -12.28 -0.63
CA GLY A 70 28.39 -13.09 -1.82
C GLY A 70 27.62 -14.41 -1.80
N GLY A 71 26.65 -14.57 -0.89
CA GLY A 71 25.81 -15.76 -0.79
C GLY A 71 24.98 -15.98 -2.06
N PRO A 72 24.67 -17.23 -2.44
CA PRO A 72 23.92 -17.48 -3.67
C PRO A 72 22.52 -16.84 -3.59
N THR A 73 22.11 -16.24 -4.71
CA THR A 73 20.79 -15.59 -4.87
C THR A 73 20.20 -15.96 -6.23
N VAL A 74 18.87 -16.01 -6.29
CA VAL A 74 18.13 -16.25 -7.53
C VAL A 74 17.96 -14.98 -8.39
N GLY A 75 18.35 -13.81 -7.87
CA GLY A 75 18.30 -12.53 -8.59
C GLY A 75 16.89 -11.94 -8.71
N PRO A 76 16.65 -11.01 -9.66
CA PRO A 76 15.33 -10.45 -9.90
C PRO A 76 14.29 -11.49 -10.34
N ARG A 77 13.06 -11.42 -9.80
CA ARG A 77 11.96 -12.30 -10.25
C ARG A 77 11.43 -11.82 -11.59
N SER A 78 11.40 -10.51 -11.78
CA SER A 78 11.08 -9.87 -13.06
C SER A 78 11.90 -8.59 -13.22
N GLY A 79 11.86 -8.00 -14.43
CA GLY A 79 12.59 -6.77 -14.66
C GLY A 79 14.10 -6.93 -14.49
N SER A 80 14.74 -5.90 -13.95
CA SER A 80 16.20 -5.84 -13.79
C SER A 80 16.63 -5.80 -12.33
N PHE A 81 15.73 -5.49 -11.40
CA PHE A 81 16.09 -5.23 -10.00
C PHE A 81 15.18 -5.97 -9.03
N TYR A 82 15.71 -6.22 -7.84
CA TYR A 82 14.95 -6.73 -6.70
C TYR A 82 15.55 -6.18 -5.40
N ALA A 83 14.80 -6.28 -4.31
CA ALA A 83 15.33 -5.99 -2.98
C ALA A 83 15.80 -7.29 -2.31
N VAL A 84 16.99 -7.28 -1.72
CA VAL A 84 17.50 -8.41 -0.93
C VAL A 84 18.20 -7.93 0.33
N SER A 85 17.93 -8.58 1.46
CA SER A 85 18.68 -8.35 2.67
C SER A 85 20.01 -9.11 2.64
N ASP A 86 21.07 -8.48 3.16
CA ASP A 86 22.38 -9.10 3.27
C ASP A 86 23.20 -8.47 4.40
N GLN A 87 24.23 -9.18 4.87
CA GLN A 87 25.01 -8.83 6.06
C GLN A 87 26.43 -9.41 6.06
N SER A 88 27.28 -8.89 6.93
CA SER A 88 28.59 -9.48 7.26
C SER A 88 28.73 -9.93 8.72
N GLY A 89 27.68 -9.74 9.51
CA GLY A 89 27.55 -10.23 10.89
C GLY A 89 26.11 -10.06 11.38
N PRO A 90 25.83 -10.36 12.67
CA PRO A 90 24.49 -10.31 13.21
C PRO A 90 23.78 -8.97 12.99
N GLY A 91 22.48 -9.01 12.73
CA GLY A 91 21.71 -7.80 12.62
C GLY A 91 20.21 -7.98 12.48
N THR A 92 19.55 -6.85 12.28
CA THR A 92 18.10 -6.81 12.07
C THR A 92 17.79 -5.62 11.18
N VAL A 93 17.03 -5.86 10.13
CA VAL A 93 16.65 -4.84 9.16
C VAL A 93 15.18 -4.96 8.79
N SER A 94 14.57 -3.83 8.49
CA SER A 94 13.20 -3.68 8.05
C SER A 94 13.13 -2.82 6.80
N LEU A 95 12.33 -3.26 5.83
CA LEU A 95 11.97 -2.54 4.61
C LEU A 95 10.47 -2.25 4.68
N LEU A 96 10.11 -0.97 4.77
CA LEU A 96 8.74 -0.52 4.96
C LEU A 96 8.26 0.36 3.83
N GLN A 97 6.99 0.28 3.51
CA GLN A 97 6.29 1.31 2.75
C GLN A 97 4.96 1.62 3.40
N THR A 98 4.71 2.92 3.60
CA THR A 98 3.41 3.43 4.03
C THR A 98 2.47 3.45 2.83
N PHE A 99 1.24 2.97 3.01
CA PHE A 99 0.19 3.03 2.00
C PHE A 99 -1.11 3.54 2.61
N VAL A 100 -1.98 4.11 1.77
CA VAL A 100 -3.27 4.67 2.18
C VAL A 100 -4.37 3.93 1.44
N VAL A 101 -5.26 3.28 2.19
CA VAL A 101 -6.42 2.60 1.63
C VAL A 101 -7.58 3.60 1.56
N PRO A 102 -8.22 3.77 0.39
CA PRO A 102 -9.43 4.60 0.28
C PRO A 102 -10.55 4.07 1.18
N ALA A 103 -11.35 4.98 1.73
CA ALA A 103 -12.51 4.61 2.52
C ALA A 103 -13.51 3.79 1.68
N ALA A 104 -14.17 2.83 2.32
CA ALA A 104 -15.15 1.94 1.69
C ALA A 104 -14.59 1.17 0.48
N SER A 105 -13.33 0.74 0.55
CA SER A 105 -12.75 -0.18 -0.42
C SER A 105 -13.45 -1.54 -0.33
N THR A 106 -13.92 -2.04 -1.48
CA THR A 106 -14.63 -3.33 -1.59
C THR A 106 -13.69 -4.52 -1.79
N SER A 107 -12.45 -4.26 -2.21
CA SER A 107 -11.39 -5.27 -2.29
C SER A 107 -10.05 -4.59 -2.05
N VAL A 108 -9.17 -5.22 -1.27
CA VAL A 108 -7.77 -4.86 -1.07
C VAL A 108 -6.94 -6.14 -1.07
N ILE A 109 -6.14 -6.33 -2.12
CA ILE A 109 -5.35 -7.55 -2.32
C ILE A 109 -3.87 -7.21 -2.21
N LEU A 110 -3.20 -7.81 -1.22
CA LEU A 110 -1.74 -7.80 -1.10
C LEU A 110 -1.15 -8.96 -1.90
N SER A 111 -0.12 -8.69 -2.68
CA SER A 111 0.70 -9.73 -3.31
C SER A 111 2.17 -9.33 -3.38
N PHE A 112 3.04 -10.33 -3.42
CA PHE A 112 4.48 -10.16 -3.55
C PHE A 112 5.14 -11.48 -3.94
N ASP A 113 6.30 -11.41 -4.59
CA ASP A 113 7.19 -12.54 -4.77
C ASP A 113 8.31 -12.46 -3.72
N MET A 114 8.54 -13.55 -3.00
CA MET A 114 9.56 -13.58 -1.94
C MET A 114 10.28 -14.92 -1.87
N PHE A 115 11.55 -14.90 -1.50
CA PHE A 115 12.31 -16.07 -1.05
C PHE A 115 13.04 -15.74 0.26
N VAL A 116 13.30 -16.76 1.07
CA VAL A 116 13.93 -16.58 2.39
C VAL A 116 15.00 -17.64 2.63
N ASN A 117 16.25 -17.28 2.36
CA ASN A 117 17.40 -18.15 2.59
C ASN A 117 17.86 -18.08 4.03
N ASN A 118 18.05 -19.23 4.67
CA ASN A 118 18.61 -19.33 6.02
C ASN A 118 19.80 -20.29 6.03
N PHE A 119 20.98 -19.81 6.37
CA PHE A 119 22.20 -20.63 6.31
C PHE A 119 22.54 -21.31 7.63
N ALA A 120 21.81 -21.08 8.73
CA ALA A 120 21.99 -21.87 9.97
C ALA A 120 20.99 -23.04 10.11
N GLY A 121 20.32 -23.44 9.03
CA GLY A 121 19.40 -24.58 9.03
C GLY A 121 17.95 -24.17 9.29
N ALA A 122 17.33 -24.74 10.34
CA ALA A 122 15.94 -24.43 10.66
C ALA A 122 15.76 -22.96 11.13
N PRO A 123 14.62 -22.31 10.88
CA PRO A 123 14.35 -20.98 11.41
C PRO A 123 14.30 -20.99 12.94
N ILE A 124 14.81 -19.92 13.56
CA ILE A 124 14.81 -19.75 15.01
C ILE A 124 13.98 -18.50 15.32
N ILE A 125 12.75 -18.70 15.77
CA ILE A 125 11.82 -17.60 16.08
C ILE A 125 11.91 -17.32 17.58
N ASN A 126 12.68 -16.31 17.95
CA ASN A 126 12.79 -15.90 19.35
C ASN A 126 11.60 -15.00 19.74
N PRO A 127 10.93 -15.24 20.89
CA PRO A 127 9.82 -14.40 21.36
C PRO A 127 10.16 -12.91 21.55
N ILE A 128 11.44 -12.54 21.61
CA ILE A 128 11.87 -11.14 21.66
C ILE A 128 11.53 -10.36 20.37
N GLY A 129 11.18 -11.05 19.29
CA GLY A 129 10.79 -10.44 18.02
C GLY A 129 11.98 -10.07 17.15
N LEU A 130 11.96 -8.88 16.53
CA LEU A 130 13.01 -8.38 15.64
C LEU A 130 14.19 -7.83 16.44
N ASP A 131 14.91 -8.69 17.15
CA ASP A 131 16.08 -8.37 17.98
C ASP A 131 17.17 -9.43 17.85
N HIS A 132 18.31 -9.03 17.30
CA HIS A 132 19.49 -9.88 17.16
C HIS A 132 20.40 -9.85 18.40
N THR A 133 20.17 -8.95 19.36
CA THR A 133 21.12 -8.67 20.46
C THR A 133 20.96 -9.60 21.66
N SER A 134 19.89 -10.41 21.72
CA SER A 134 19.62 -11.28 22.86
C SER A 134 18.99 -12.61 22.45
N GLY A 135 19.72 -13.68 22.75
CA GLY A 135 19.33 -15.06 22.45
C GLY A 135 19.40 -15.41 20.96
N PRO A 136 19.47 -16.71 20.59
CA PRO A 136 19.43 -17.13 19.20
C PRO A 136 18.16 -16.64 18.51
N ASN A 137 18.30 -16.04 17.33
CA ASN A 137 17.20 -15.50 16.54
C ASN A 137 17.57 -15.48 15.06
N GLN A 138 16.74 -16.09 14.23
CA GLN A 138 16.98 -16.19 12.79
C GLN A 138 15.69 -16.46 12.01
N HIS A 139 15.04 -15.38 11.57
CA HIS A 139 13.79 -15.46 10.82
C HIS A 139 13.50 -14.18 10.04
N GLY A 140 12.74 -14.33 8.96
CA GLY A 140 12.09 -13.26 8.22
C GLY A 140 10.62 -13.16 8.64
N ARG A 141 10.01 -12.02 8.35
CA ARG A 141 8.58 -11.79 8.54
C ARG A 141 8.01 -10.76 7.58
N VAL A 142 6.71 -10.91 7.29
CA VAL A 142 5.92 -9.95 6.52
C VAL A 142 4.71 -9.54 7.32
N ASP A 143 4.48 -8.23 7.46
CA ASP A 143 3.42 -7.69 8.31
C ASP A 143 2.69 -6.54 7.67
N ILE A 144 1.40 -6.40 8.03
CA ILE A 144 0.69 -5.13 7.95
C ILE A 144 0.68 -4.53 9.35
N LEU A 145 1.13 -3.28 9.44
CA LEU A 145 1.25 -2.53 10.68
C LEU A 145 0.30 -1.32 10.70
N THR A 146 0.03 -0.82 11.90
CA THR A 146 -0.59 0.50 12.06
C THR A 146 0.32 1.60 11.49
N ALA A 147 -0.26 2.77 11.15
CA ALA A 147 0.49 3.92 10.64
C ALA A 147 1.63 4.37 11.58
N SER A 148 1.48 4.17 12.89
CA SER A 148 2.43 4.66 13.90
C SER A 148 3.34 3.57 14.46
N ALA A 149 3.22 2.33 14.00
CA ALA A 149 4.07 1.24 14.47
C ALA A 149 5.54 1.53 14.15
N GLY A 150 6.43 1.24 15.11
CA GLY A 150 7.87 1.30 14.89
C GLY A 150 8.34 0.19 13.95
N ALA A 151 9.46 0.43 13.25
CA ALA A 151 10.00 -0.49 12.25
C ALA A 151 10.25 -1.92 12.76
N PHE A 152 10.53 -2.08 14.05
CA PHE A 152 10.81 -3.35 14.73
C PHE A 152 9.70 -3.78 15.71
N ASP A 153 8.53 -3.12 15.69
CA ASP A 153 7.40 -3.51 16.54
C ASP A 153 6.89 -4.90 16.14
N THR A 154 6.82 -5.81 17.11
CA THR A 154 6.34 -7.18 16.91
C THR A 154 5.12 -7.50 17.77
N GLY A 155 4.59 -6.49 18.49
CA GLY A 155 3.45 -6.58 19.37
C GLY A 155 2.26 -5.77 18.84
N ALA A 156 1.78 -4.80 19.62
CA ALA A 156 0.50 -4.14 19.41
C ALA A 156 0.37 -3.32 18.11
N GLY A 157 1.48 -2.90 17.50
CA GLY A 157 1.46 -2.23 16.20
C GLY A 157 1.27 -3.17 15.01
N VAL A 158 1.36 -4.49 15.20
CA VAL A 158 1.14 -5.49 14.14
C VAL A 158 -0.35 -5.79 14.03
N LEU A 159 -0.94 -5.47 12.88
CA LEU A 159 -2.35 -5.75 12.59
C LEU A 159 -2.54 -7.18 12.06
N ALA A 160 -1.61 -7.65 11.24
CA ALA A 160 -1.56 -9.02 10.75
C ALA A 160 -0.14 -9.41 10.36
N ASN A 161 0.20 -10.68 10.58
CA ASN A 161 1.44 -11.30 10.10
C ASN A 161 1.09 -12.30 9.00
N TYR A 162 1.75 -12.18 7.85
CA TYR A 162 1.51 -13.01 6.67
C TYR A 162 2.63 -14.00 6.39
N TYR A 163 3.76 -13.84 7.09
CA TYR A 163 4.89 -14.75 7.02
C TYR A 163 5.74 -14.62 8.29
N LEU A 164 6.24 -15.74 8.79
CA LEU A 164 7.17 -15.80 9.92
C LEU A 164 8.04 -17.06 9.82
N GLY A 165 9.33 -16.91 9.53
CA GLY A 165 10.27 -18.03 9.45
C GLY A 165 11.28 -17.90 8.31
N ALA A 166 11.65 -19.05 7.74
CA ALA A 166 12.52 -19.21 6.59
C ALA A 166 11.99 -20.34 5.69
N ASP A 167 12.37 -20.35 4.42
CA ASP A 167 11.99 -21.42 3.50
C ASP A 167 12.72 -22.72 3.87
N LEU A 168 12.10 -23.86 3.52
CA LEU A 168 12.65 -25.19 3.83
C LEU A 168 13.36 -25.78 2.63
N GLY A 169 14.53 -26.39 2.86
CA GLY A 169 15.33 -27.06 1.84
C GLY A 169 16.71 -26.40 1.62
N PRO A 170 17.40 -26.70 0.51
CA PRO A 170 18.70 -26.11 0.22
C PRO A 170 18.57 -24.68 -0.35
N ASN A 171 19.44 -23.77 0.12
CA ASN A 171 19.60 -22.43 -0.46
C ASN A 171 20.35 -22.49 -1.82
N PRO A 172 20.13 -21.55 -2.74
CA PRO A 172 19.12 -20.49 -2.66
C PRO A 172 17.72 -21.01 -3.03
N HIS A 173 16.70 -20.50 -2.34
CA HIS A 173 15.31 -20.84 -2.61
C HIS A 173 14.77 -20.09 -3.85
N PRO A 174 13.89 -20.73 -4.65
CA PRO A 174 13.14 -20.02 -5.68
C PRO A 174 12.12 -19.06 -5.06
N TYR A 175 11.70 -18.05 -5.81
CA TYR A 175 10.60 -17.20 -5.40
C TYR A 175 9.29 -17.98 -5.22
N ILE A 176 8.60 -17.68 -4.14
CA ILE A 176 7.21 -18.06 -3.90
C ILE A 176 6.34 -16.81 -4.11
N HIS A 177 5.26 -16.98 -4.88
CA HIS A 177 4.26 -15.93 -5.04
C HIS A 177 3.24 -16.00 -3.90
N TYR A 178 3.10 -14.90 -3.16
CA TYR A 178 2.14 -14.77 -2.08
C TYR A 178 1.00 -13.85 -2.50
N THR A 179 -0.22 -14.20 -2.11
CA THR A 179 -1.41 -13.38 -2.32
C THR A 179 -2.36 -13.51 -1.13
N PHE A 180 -2.85 -12.37 -0.65
CA PHE A 180 -3.74 -12.29 0.51
C PHE A 180 -4.84 -11.25 0.26
N ASP A 181 -6.08 -11.64 0.53
CA ASP A 181 -7.17 -10.68 0.67
C ASP A 181 -7.09 -10.06 2.07
N ILE A 182 -6.79 -8.76 2.12
CA ILE A 182 -6.66 -7.99 3.36
C ILE A 182 -7.83 -7.01 3.54
N THR A 183 -8.90 -7.15 2.75
CA THR A 183 -10.05 -6.23 2.72
C THR A 183 -10.68 -6.08 4.10
N SER A 184 -10.89 -7.18 4.84
CA SER A 184 -11.49 -7.10 6.18
C SER A 184 -10.61 -6.37 7.20
N LEU A 185 -9.30 -6.31 6.95
CA LEU A 185 -8.33 -5.68 7.84
C LEU A 185 -8.26 -4.16 7.61
N VAL A 186 -8.25 -3.74 6.34
CA VAL A 186 -7.91 -2.35 5.97
C VAL A 186 -8.97 -1.65 5.10
N GLY A 187 -9.97 -2.37 4.59
CA GLY A 187 -10.95 -1.86 3.61
C GLY A 187 -11.88 -0.76 4.12
N ALA A 188 -11.95 -0.57 5.45
CA ALA A 188 -12.58 0.62 6.04
C ALA A 188 -11.86 1.93 5.68
N GLY A 189 -10.64 1.83 5.16
CA GLY A 189 -9.77 2.94 4.81
C GLY A 189 -8.87 3.36 5.96
N GLY A 190 -7.80 4.07 5.63
CA GLY A 190 -6.81 4.55 6.59
C GLY A 190 -5.38 4.44 6.09
N THR A 191 -4.45 4.83 6.95
CA THR A 191 -3.01 4.73 6.68
C THR A 191 -2.45 3.51 7.40
N PHE A 192 -1.63 2.74 6.68
CA PHE A 192 -1.01 1.51 7.18
C PHE A 192 0.43 1.43 6.67
N GLN A 193 1.19 0.46 7.19
CA GLN A 193 2.53 0.15 6.67
C GLN A 193 2.60 -1.32 6.29
N LEU A 194 3.20 -1.63 5.15
CA LEU A 194 3.66 -2.96 4.80
C LEU A 194 5.13 -3.07 5.22
N ARG A 195 5.48 -4.16 5.92
CA ARG A 195 6.85 -4.44 6.35
C ARG A 195 7.32 -5.80 5.83
N PHE A 196 8.51 -5.81 5.26
CA PHE A 196 9.37 -6.99 5.12
C PHE A 196 10.55 -6.80 6.08
N ALA A 197 10.81 -7.76 6.96
CA ALA A 197 11.90 -7.63 7.92
C ALA A 197 12.55 -8.97 8.20
N GLU A 198 13.81 -8.92 8.59
CA GLU A 198 14.54 -10.06 9.09
C GLU A 198 15.35 -9.73 10.34
N THR A 199 15.68 -10.76 11.09
CA THR A 199 16.62 -10.73 12.21
C THR A 199 17.46 -11.99 12.16
N ASP A 200 18.77 -11.84 12.34
CA ASP A 200 19.73 -12.92 12.23
C ASP A 200 20.88 -12.73 13.23
N ASN A 201 21.29 -13.82 13.87
CA ASN A 201 22.50 -13.85 14.69
C ASN A 201 23.15 -15.23 14.81
N GLN A 202 22.75 -16.20 13.98
CA GLN A 202 23.32 -17.55 14.01
C GLN A 202 24.18 -17.84 12.78
N LEU A 203 23.80 -17.32 11.60
CA LEU A 203 24.60 -17.29 10.38
C LEU A 203 23.95 -16.33 9.37
N PHE A 204 24.40 -16.35 8.10
CA PHE A 204 23.78 -15.55 7.04
C PHE A 204 22.30 -15.88 6.84
N PHE A 205 21.55 -14.86 6.46
CA PHE A 205 20.13 -14.91 6.15
C PHE A 205 19.86 -13.89 5.03
N ASN A 206 19.12 -14.29 4.00
CA ASN A 206 18.79 -13.37 2.90
C ASN A 206 17.30 -13.43 2.62
N LEU A 207 16.63 -12.30 2.82
CA LEU A 207 15.22 -12.08 2.49
C LEU A 207 15.15 -11.32 1.16
N GLY A 208 14.79 -12.01 0.09
CA GLY A 208 14.59 -11.44 -1.24
C GLY A 208 13.12 -11.13 -1.51
N VAL A 209 12.83 -9.95 -2.04
CA VAL A 209 11.48 -9.46 -2.31
C VAL A 209 11.44 -8.78 -3.67
N ASP A 210 10.39 -9.06 -4.44
CA ASP A 210 10.10 -8.44 -5.73
C ASP A 210 8.58 -8.42 -5.98
N ASN A 211 8.12 -7.68 -7.00
CA ASN A 211 6.72 -7.62 -7.45
C ASN A 211 5.70 -7.34 -6.34
N VAL A 212 6.04 -6.45 -5.40
CA VAL A 212 5.12 -6.08 -4.33
C VAL A 212 3.98 -5.24 -4.87
N SER A 213 2.74 -5.59 -4.53
CA SER A 213 1.54 -4.90 -4.99
C SER A 213 0.47 -4.91 -3.91
N ILE A 214 -0.23 -3.78 -3.75
CA ILE A 214 -1.50 -3.71 -3.04
C ILE A 214 -2.51 -3.06 -3.98
N ASN A 215 -3.35 -3.90 -4.59
CA ASN A 215 -4.40 -3.44 -5.48
C ASN A 215 -5.71 -3.25 -4.71
N THR A 216 -6.35 -2.10 -4.91
CA THR A 216 -7.63 -1.78 -4.28
C THR A 216 -8.72 -1.48 -5.29
N THR A 217 -9.93 -1.91 -4.98
CA THR A 217 -11.12 -1.42 -5.68
C THR A 217 -11.99 -0.70 -4.67
N ALA A 218 -12.35 0.54 -4.99
CA ALA A 218 -13.31 1.32 -4.23
C ALA A 218 -14.49 1.64 -5.12
N ILE A 219 -15.68 1.77 -4.52
CA ILE A 219 -16.84 2.29 -5.23
C ILE A 219 -16.59 3.79 -5.43
N PRO A 220 -16.50 4.29 -6.68
CA PRO A 220 -16.30 5.72 -6.89
C PRO A 220 -17.42 6.50 -6.24
N GLU A 221 -17.09 7.59 -5.54
CA GLU A 221 -18.09 8.41 -4.87
C GLU A 221 -19.20 8.76 -5.87
N PRO A 222 -20.48 8.53 -5.52
CA PRO A 222 -21.55 8.73 -6.47
C PRO A 222 -21.55 10.20 -6.94
N ALA A 223 -21.80 10.40 -8.24
CA ALA A 223 -21.93 11.72 -8.85
C ALA A 223 -23.03 12.60 -8.20
N THR A 224 -23.75 12.09 -7.19
CA THR A 224 -24.63 12.84 -6.30
C THR A 224 -23.92 13.99 -5.60
N MET A 225 -22.62 13.92 -5.29
CA MET A 225 -21.88 15.08 -4.74
C MET A 225 -21.71 16.20 -5.77
N ILE A 226 -21.44 15.83 -7.04
CA ILE A 226 -21.41 16.79 -8.15
C ILE A 226 -22.82 17.34 -8.40
N LEU A 227 -23.85 16.49 -8.35
CA LEU A 227 -25.25 16.91 -8.51
C LEU A 227 -25.71 17.84 -7.38
N LEU A 228 -25.31 17.55 -6.15
CA LEU A 228 -25.60 18.39 -4.99
C LEU A 228 -24.87 19.73 -5.11
N GLY A 229 -23.57 19.72 -5.46
CA GLY A 229 -22.78 20.93 -5.65
C GLY A 229 -23.32 21.81 -6.79
N THR A 230 -23.63 21.21 -7.94
CA THR A 230 -24.22 21.92 -9.08
C THR A 230 -25.64 22.41 -8.79
N GLY A 231 -26.45 21.62 -8.08
CA GLY A 231 -27.79 21.99 -7.64
C GLY A 231 -27.77 23.20 -6.69
N LEU A 232 -26.88 23.20 -5.69
CA LEU A 232 -26.71 24.33 -4.77
C LEU A 232 -26.21 25.59 -5.49
N ALA A 233 -25.27 25.46 -6.42
CA ALA A 233 -24.78 26.57 -7.23
C ALA A 233 -25.89 27.19 -8.10
N ALA A 234 -26.74 26.35 -8.71
CA ALA A 234 -27.89 26.82 -9.50
C ALA A 234 -28.93 27.56 -8.65
N ILE A 235 -29.22 27.06 -7.44
CA ILE A 235 -30.11 27.74 -6.48
C ILE A 235 -29.53 29.09 -6.07
N ALA A 236 -28.24 29.14 -5.71
CA ALA A 236 -27.56 30.39 -5.33
C ALA A 236 -27.60 31.43 -6.45
N ALA A 237 -27.34 31.02 -7.71
CA ALA A 237 -27.44 31.89 -8.87
C ALA A 237 -28.86 32.45 -9.06
N ARG A 238 -29.90 31.62 -8.85
CA ARG A 238 -31.30 32.03 -8.94
C ARG A 238 -31.69 33.03 -7.85
N VAL A 239 -31.24 32.81 -6.61
CA VAL A 239 -31.49 33.74 -5.49
C VAL A 239 -30.79 35.08 -5.73
N ARG A 240 -29.54 35.07 -6.22
CA ARG A 240 -28.78 36.29 -6.54
C ARG A 240 -29.47 37.13 -7.61
N ARG A 241 -29.93 36.51 -8.71
CA ARG A 241 -30.69 37.20 -9.76
C ARG A 241 -31.99 37.82 -9.24
N ARG A 242 -32.72 37.11 -8.37
CA ARG A 242 -33.95 37.63 -7.74
C ARG A 242 -33.71 38.84 -6.84
N ARG A 243 -32.58 38.88 -6.12
CA ARG A 243 -32.21 40.02 -5.28
C ARG A 243 -31.81 41.23 -6.13
N GLN A 244 -31.05 41.03 -7.20
CA GLN A 244 -30.64 42.11 -8.11
C GLN A 244 -31.84 42.76 -8.83
N ALA A 245 -32.81 41.96 -9.29
CA ALA A 245 -34.02 42.48 -9.95
C ALA A 245 -34.95 43.29 -9.02
N ARG A 246 -34.84 43.10 -7.69
CA ARG A 246 -35.60 43.88 -6.69
C ARG A 246 -34.99 45.26 -6.43
N CYS A 247 -33.68 45.42 -6.58
CA CYS A 247 -32.99 46.70 -6.37
C CYS A 247 -33.07 47.64 -7.59
N THR A 248 -33.44 47.13 -8.77
CA THR A 248 -33.58 47.93 -10.00
C THR A 248 -35.01 48.40 -10.27
N GLY A 249 -35.95 48.16 -9.35
CA GLY A 249 -37.38 48.50 -9.49
C GLY A 249 -37.84 49.75 -8.71
N GLU A 250 -36.94 50.50 -8.08
CA GLU A 250 -37.24 51.73 -7.32
C GLU A 250 -36.67 53.01 -7.95
N ALA A 251 -36.41 53.02 -9.27
CA ALA A 251 -36.06 54.24 -10.02
C ALA A 251 -37.10 54.53 -11.11
#